data_AF-X8BLM5-F1
#
_entry.id   AF-X8BLM5-F1
#
_cell.length_a   1.000
_cell.length_b   1.000
_cell.length_c   1.000
_cell.angle_alpha   90.00
_cell.angle_beta   90.00
_cell.angle_gamma   90.00
#
_symmetry.space_group_name_H-M   'P 1'
#
loop_
_entity.id
_entity.type
_entity.pdbx_description
1 polymer ?
#
loop_
_entity_poly.entity_id
_entity_poly.type
_entity_poly.pdbx_seq_one_letter_code
_entity_poly.pdbx_strand_id
1 'polypeptide(L)'
;MPIVITIAILSALAALYLGGILNPMSNLRHFPVAVVNEDAGPAGTRIVEGVTSGLDSTQFDVRVLSRQEAWHELDTAAVFGVVVIPPDFSSKLRDLPQAAVGPDPPYGR
;
A
#
# COMPACT_ATOMS: atom_id res chain seq x y z
N MET A 1 39.70 10.97 23.83
CA MET A 1 38.77 9.81 23.93
C MET A 1 37.31 10.13 23.69
N PRO A 2 36.67 11.20 24.25
CA PRO A 2 35.23 11.42 24.05
C PRO A 2 34.83 11.66 22.58
N ILE A 3 35.62 12.43 21.83
CA ILE A 3 35.35 12.71 20.40
C ILE A 3 35.35 11.43 19.55
N VAL A 4 36.27 10.50 19.81
CA VAL A 4 36.36 9.24 19.06
C VAL A 4 35.13 8.37 19.32
N ILE A 5 34.66 8.32 20.57
CA ILE A 5 33.44 7.61 20.95
C ILE A 5 32.22 8.24 20.28
N THR A 6 32.11 9.57 20.28
CA THR A 6 31.02 10.28 19.62
C THR A 6 30.98 10.01 18.12
N ILE A 7 32.12 10.07 17.43
CA ILE A 7 32.20 9.78 16.00
C ILE A 7 31.79 8.34 15.71
N ALA A 8 32.26 7.37 16.51
CA ALA A 8 31.89 5.97 16.35
C ALA A 8 30.38 5.75 16.50
N ILE A 9 29.75 6.33 17.54
CA ILE A 9 28.31 6.20 17.78
C ILE A 9 27.50 6.87 16.66
N LEU A 10 27.84 8.11 16.28
CA LEU A 10 27.12 8.82 15.22
C LEU A 10 27.26 8.12 13.87
N SER A 11 28.44 7.57 13.57
CA SER A 11 28.66 6.79 12.34
C SER A 11 27.86 5.48 12.36
N ALA A 12 27.81 4.80 13.51
CA ALA A 12 26.98 3.60 13.67
C ALA A 12 25.49 3.91 13.52
N LEU A 13 25.00 5.00 14.11
CA LEU A 13 23.61 5.45 13.94
C LEU A 13 23.29 5.81 12.49
N ALA A 14 24.18 6.52 11.81
CA ALA A 14 24.04 6.83 10.39
C ALA A 14 24.01 5.56 9.54
N ALA A 15 24.88 4.59 9.83
CA ALA A 15 24.92 3.31 9.14
C ALA A 15 23.67 2.45 9.41
N LEU A 16 23.14 2.44 10.64
CA LEU A 16 21.90 1.74 10.98
C LEU A 16 20.68 2.40 10.32
N TYR A 17 20.63 3.73 10.33
CA TYR A 17 19.59 4.51 9.65
C TYR A 17 19.60 4.23 8.15
N LEU A 18 20.79 4.31 7.51
CA LEU A 18 20.92 4.08 6.08
C LEU A 18 20.72 2.60 5.72
N GLY A 19 21.26 1.67 6.52
CA GLY A 19 21.09 0.24 6.33
C GLY A 19 19.63 -0.21 6.37
N GLY A 20 18.82 0.39 7.25
CA GLY A 20 17.37 0.17 7.28
C GLY A 20 16.63 0.69 6.04
N ILE A 21 17.17 1.71 5.35
CA ILE A 21 16.57 2.36 4.17
C ILE A 21 17.05 1.73 2.85
N LEU A 22 18.27 1.21 2.78
CA LEU A 22 18.88 0.72 1.54
C LEU A 22 18.14 -0.49 0.94
N ASN A 23 17.55 -1.37 1.75
CA ASN A 23 16.65 -2.43 1.27
C ASN A 23 15.71 -2.93 2.40
N PRO A 24 14.68 -2.15 2.77
CA PRO A 24 13.76 -2.50 3.85
C PRO A 24 12.99 -3.81 3.57
N MET A 25 12.82 -4.15 2.30
CA MET A 25 12.07 -5.34 1.87
C MET A 25 12.79 -6.65 2.23
N SER A 26 14.12 -6.67 2.27
CA SER A 26 14.91 -7.89 2.55
C SER A 26 14.65 -8.54 3.93
N ASN A 27 14.18 -7.76 4.91
CA ASN A 27 13.91 -8.22 6.27
C ASN A 27 12.42 -8.13 6.64
N LEU A 28 11.56 -7.79 5.69
CA LEU A 28 10.12 -7.79 5.89
C LEU A 28 9.66 -9.23 6.13
N ARG A 29 8.93 -9.45 7.22
CA ARG A 29 8.47 -10.78 7.66
C ARG A 29 7.05 -10.66 8.20
N HIS A 30 6.11 -11.35 7.56
CA HIS A 30 4.69 -11.36 7.92
C HIS A 30 4.11 -9.98 8.25
N PHE A 31 4.47 -8.96 7.47
CA PHE A 31 4.06 -7.58 7.69
C PHE A 31 2.54 -7.47 7.51
N PRO A 32 1.78 -7.17 8.58
CA PRO A 32 0.33 -7.26 8.55
C PRO A 32 -0.30 -6.04 7.87
N VAL A 33 -1.09 -6.30 6.83
CA VAL A 33 -1.84 -5.29 6.07
C VAL A 33 -3.26 -5.76 5.82
N ALA A 34 -4.23 -4.85 5.94
CA ALA A 34 -5.62 -5.12 5.63
C ALA A 34 -5.97 -4.67 4.20
N VAL A 35 -6.84 -5.43 3.56
CA VAL A 35 -7.49 -5.09 2.30
C VAL A 35 -8.99 -5.05 2.54
N VAL A 36 -9.62 -3.93 2.23
CA VAL A 36 -11.07 -3.74 2.31
C VAL A 36 -11.59 -3.56 0.89
N ASN A 37 -12.51 -4.43 0.48
CA ASN A 37 -13.23 -4.25 -0.77
C ASN A 37 -14.66 -3.78 -0.52
N GLU A 38 -14.97 -2.56 -0.92
CA GLU A 38 -16.34 -2.04 -0.90
C GLU A 38 -16.96 -2.01 -2.29
N ASP A 39 -16.17 -2.25 -3.34
CA ASP A 39 -16.65 -2.34 -4.71
C ASP A 39 -17.38 -3.67 -4.90
N ALA A 40 -18.68 -3.58 -5.18
CA ALA A 40 -19.51 -4.74 -5.52
C ALA A 40 -19.31 -5.21 -6.97
N GLY A 41 -18.53 -4.47 -7.77
CA GLY A 41 -18.25 -4.80 -9.15
C GLY A 41 -17.06 -5.76 -9.33
N PRO A 42 -16.87 -6.29 -10.55
CA PRO A 42 -15.85 -7.30 -10.82
C PRO A 42 -14.42 -6.77 -10.78
N ALA A 43 -14.21 -5.45 -10.88
CA ALA A 43 -12.88 -4.87 -10.82
C ALA A 43 -12.32 -4.93 -9.39
N GLY A 44 -13.14 -4.66 -8.36
CA GLY A 44 -12.72 -4.77 -6.96
C GLY A 44 -12.27 -6.18 -6.60
N THR A 45 -13.04 -7.20 -6.97
CA THR A 45 -12.66 -8.60 -6.75
C THR A 45 -11.31 -8.94 -7.38
N ARG A 46 -11.05 -8.49 -8.62
CA ARG A 46 -9.75 -8.72 -9.28
C ARG A 46 -8.59 -8.02 -8.57
N ILE A 47 -8.81 -6.84 -8.00
CA ILE A 47 -7.78 -6.17 -7.19
C ILE A 47 -7.49 -6.97 -5.92
N VAL A 48 -8.52 -7.45 -5.21
CA VAL A 48 -8.34 -8.30 -4.03
C VAL A 48 -7.54 -9.56 -4.38
N GLU A 49 -7.92 -10.26 -5.45
CA GLU A 49 -7.20 -11.44 -5.94
C GLU A 49 -5.74 -11.10 -6.30
N GLY A 50 -5.51 -9.99 -7.01
CA GLY A 50 -4.17 -9.55 -7.38
C GLY A 50 -3.29 -9.22 -6.17
N VAL A 51 -3.85 -8.58 -5.13
CA VAL A 51 -3.11 -8.24 -3.91
C VAL A 51 -2.82 -9.49 -3.08
N THR A 52 -3.80 -10.39 -2.92
CA THR A 52 -3.64 -11.62 -2.12
C THR A 52 -2.74 -12.66 -2.77
N SER A 53 -2.73 -12.75 -4.11
CA SER A 53 -1.88 -13.70 -4.85
C SER A 53 -0.54 -13.13 -5.31
N GLY A 54 -0.42 -11.81 -5.46
CA GLY A 54 0.77 -11.15 -6.02
C GLY A 54 1.82 -10.76 -4.98
N LEU A 55 1.48 -10.77 -3.69
CA LEU A 55 2.42 -10.47 -2.60
C LEU A 55 3.08 -11.74 -2.07
N ASP A 56 4.37 -11.65 -1.74
CA ASP A 56 5.10 -12.74 -1.08
C ASP A 56 4.54 -12.95 0.33
N SER A 57 3.92 -14.12 0.56
CA SER A 57 3.28 -14.46 1.84
C SER A 57 4.26 -14.66 3.00
N THR A 58 5.56 -14.82 2.72
CA THR A 58 6.60 -14.83 3.76
C THR A 58 6.96 -13.41 4.22
N GLN A 59 6.72 -12.42 3.37
CA GLN A 59 6.96 -11.02 3.65
C GLN A 59 5.69 -10.34 4.17
N PHE A 60 4.53 -10.59 3.58
CA PHE A 60 3.27 -9.91 3.90
C PHE A 60 2.24 -10.87 4.48
N ASP A 61 1.56 -10.42 5.53
CA ASP A 61 0.34 -11.04 6.05
C ASP A 61 -0.86 -10.19 5.59
N VAL A 62 -1.49 -10.60 4.49
CA VAL A 62 -2.60 -9.88 3.86
C VAL A 62 -3.92 -10.41 4.39
N ARG A 63 -4.72 -9.53 5.00
CA ARG A 63 -6.03 -9.87 5.56
C ARG A 63 -7.14 -9.16 4.80
N VAL A 64 -8.09 -9.92 4.25
CA VAL A 64 -9.29 -9.33 3.66
C VAL A 64 -10.33 -9.16 4.75
N LEU A 65 -10.67 -7.91 5.07
CA LEU A 65 -11.52 -7.55 6.22
C LEU A 65 -12.67 -6.65 5.78
N SER A 66 -13.73 -6.58 6.59
CA SER A 66 -14.71 -5.50 6.47
C SER A 66 -14.08 -4.16 6.83
N ARG A 67 -14.69 -3.05 6.39
CA ARG A 67 -14.24 -1.70 6.75
C ARG A 67 -14.09 -1.54 8.26
N GLN A 68 -15.09 -1.98 9.03
CA GLN A 68 -15.10 -1.81 10.47
C GLN A 68 -13.97 -2.59 11.15
N GLU A 69 -13.75 -3.85 10.76
CA GLU A 69 -12.66 -4.68 11.28
C GLU A 69 -11.29 -4.09 10.92
N ALA A 70 -11.10 -3.62 9.69
CA ALA A 70 -9.83 -3.03 9.26
C ALA A 70 -9.47 -1.78 10.06
N TRP A 71 -10.44 -0.89 10.35
CA TRP A 71 -10.19 0.27 11.21
C TRP A 71 -9.91 -0.14 12.65
N HIS A 72 -10.62 -1.13 13.18
CA HIS A 72 -10.35 -1.65 14.51
C HIS A 72 -8.93 -2.26 14.62
N GLU A 73 -8.52 -3.05 13.64
CA GLU A 73 -7.18 -3.63 13.60
C GLU A 73 -6.10 -2.56 13.40
N LEU A 74 -6.39 -1.49 12.64
CA LEU A 74 -5.48 -0.36 12.50
C LEU A 74 -5.33 0.41 13.82
N ASP A 75 -6.44 0.71 14.49
CA ASP A 75 -6.48 1.44 15.77
C ASP A 75 -5.77 0.67 16.90
N THR A 76 -5.81 -0.66 16.84
CA THR A 76 -5.15 -1.54 17.81
C THR A 76 -3.74 -1.97 17.39
N ALA A 77 -3.22 -1.43 16.27
CA ALA A 77 -1.93 -1.79 15.68
C ALA A 77 -1.77 -3.30 15.35
N ALA A 78 -2.89 -3.99 15.15
CA ALA A 78 -2.91 -5.38 14.66
C ALA A 78 -2.60 -5.46 13.15
N VAL A 79 -2.83 -4.38 12.41
CA VAL A 79 -2.30 -4.12 11.06
C VAL A 79 -1.60 -2.77 11.03
N PHE A 80 -0.62 -2.62 10.14
CA PHE A 80 0.13 -1.36 9.98
C PHE A 80 -0.32 -0.52 8.78
N GLY A 81 -1.29 -1.02 8.00
CA GLY A 81 -1.83 -0.31 6.85
C GLY A 81 -3.11 -0.93 6.33
N VAL A 82 -3.92 -0.11 5.66
CA VAL A 82 -5.20 -0.52 5.06
C VAL A 82 -5.24 -0.06 3.61
N VAL A 83 -5.49 -0.99 2.69
CA VAL A 83 -5.81 -0.71 1.29
C VAL A 83 -7.33 -0.78 1.14
N VAL A 84 -7.95 0.32 0.73
CA VAL A 84 -9.41 0.38 0.53
C VAL A 84 -9.70 0.49 -0.96
N ILE A 85 -10.50 -0.43 -1.48
CA ILE A 85 -11.10 -0.36 -2.81
C ILE A 85 -12.47 0.31 -2.67
N PRO A 86 -12.66 1.54 -3.18
CA PRO A 86 -13.90 2.30 -2.98
C PRO A 86 -15.11 1.67 -3.66
N PRO A 87 -16.34 1.93 -3.19
CA PRO A 87 -17.56 1.30 -3.70
C PRO A 87 -17.90 1.64 -5.16
N ASP A 88 -17.33 2.72 -5.69
CA ASP A 88 -17.53 3.19 -7.06
C ASP A 88 -16.36 2.88 -8.00
N PHE A 89 -15.41 2.05 -7.56
CA PHE A 89 -14.21 1.73 -8.32
C PHE A 89 -14.51 1.11 -9.69
N SER A 90 -15.37 0.08 -9.74
CA SER A 90 -15.75 -0.57 -10.99
C SER A 90 -16.52 0.35 -11.95
N SER A 91 -17.32 1.29 -11.44
CA SER A 91 -17.96 2.31 -12.30
C SER A 91 -16.93 3.30 -12.85
N LYS A 92 -16.08 3.86 -11.99
CA LYS A 92 -15.05 4.82 -12.41
C LYS A 92 -14.09 4.23 -13.44
N LEU A 93 -13.71 2.97 -13.28
CA LEU A 93 -12.83 2.29 -14.22
C LEU A 93 -13.49 2.09 -15.59
N ARG A 94 -14.81 1.84 -15.62
CA ARG A 94 -15.58 1.73 -16.87
C ARG A 94 -15.72 3.08 -17.58
N ASP A 95 -15.87 4.16 -16.82
CA ASP A 95 -16.11 5.51 -17.36
C ASP A 95 -14.80 6.23 -17.75
N LEU A 96 -13.64 5.73 -17.29
CA LEU A 96 -12.32 6.32 -17.52
C LEU A 96 -12.00 6.60 -19.01
N PRO A 97 -12.31 5.71 -19.97
CA PRO A 97 -12.09 5.99 -21.39
C PRO A 97 -12.98 7.12 -21.94
N GLN A 98 -14.21 7.27 -21.43
CA GLN A 98 -15.12 8.34 -21.85
C GLN A 98 -14.61 9.72 -21.42
N ALA A 99 -13.99 9.79 -20.23
CA ALA A 99 -13.37 11.03 -19.74
C ALA A 99 -12.08 11.40 -20.49
N ALA A 100 -11.36 10.41 -21.02
CA ALA A 100 -10.12 10.62 -21.77
C ALA A 100 -10.35 11.17 -23.19
N VAL A 101 -11.54 10.94 -23.76
CA VAL A 101 -11.97 11.48 -25.05
C VAL A 101 -12.86 12.71 -24.80
N GLY A 102 -12.25 13.79 -24.30
CA GLY A 102 -12.93 15.09 -24.22
C GLY A 102 -13.38 15.57 -25.61
N PRO A 103 -14.42 16.42 -25.72
CA PRO A 103 -14.87 16.93 -27.01
C PRO A 103 -13.74 17.69 -27.72
N ASP A 104 -13.53 17.41 -29.01
CA ASP A 104 -12.64 18.21 -29.85
C ASP A 104 -13.04 19.69 -29.76
N PRO A 105 -12.10 20.62 -29.51
CA PRO A 105 -12.42 22.03 -29.50
C PRO A 105 -12.96 22.43 -30.89
N PRO A 106 -14.09 23.17 -30.96
CA PRO A 106 -14.70 23.49 -32.24
C PRO A 106 -13.96 24.67 -32.88
N TYR A 107 -12.72 24.49 -33.35
CA TYR A 107 -12.08 25.43 -34.30
C TYR A 107 -10.81 24.85 -34.97
N GLY A 108 -10.87 24.70 -36.30
CA GLY A 108 -9.73 24.55 -37.22
C GLY A 108 -9.93 23.39 -38.22
N ARG A 109 -10.07 23.58 -39.53
CA ARG A 109 -9.92 24.72 -40.45
C ARG A 109 -11.00 24.65 -41.52
#